data_AF-A0AAU7TD75-F1
#
_entry.id   AF-A0AAU7TD75-F1
#
_cell.length_a   1.000
_cell.length_b   1.000
_cell.length_c   1.000
_cell.angle_alpha   90.00
_cell.angle_beta   90.00
_cell.angle_gamma   90.00
#
_symmetry.space_group_name_H-M   'P 1'
#
loop_
_entity.id
_entity.type
_entity.pdbx_description
1 polymer ?
#
loop_
_entity_poly.entity_id
_entity_poly.type
_entity_poly.pdbx_seq_one_letter_code
_entity_poly.pdbx_strand_id
1 'polypeptide(L)'
;MTRRRVFDPGTVPASFWHRSDVQEALARRDVAQLFRRYLADFADCTQTQLALLTEHDRSDVSNWVRGTRHGQVSDINVLTRIAEGLCIPDNGRILMGLAPADALVSSVRDERELARGGEVTEQVRQRVDGSDSASTRIAICGSRAPGTSSAVIDAAVRSLARLVMVRRLLVNHGPVGVGIEVITHIADHYQPPGLRGAVAIFGRRNVILDAEYVLVIGGGSGTQAEADIAVSMGKRILPLGATGGSARAVYQQAMRSQRSSAWMSRDTRDTLTRCAEISERAAPDTIQQLTDDFVYTIEKLVDADEGDHA
;
A
#
# COMPACT_ATOMS: atom_id res chain seq x y z
N MET A 1 -16.08 -8.26 -24.77
CA MET A 1 -15.50 -8.86 -23.54
C MET A 1 -15.80 -7.95 -22.37
N THR A 2 -16.68 -8.37 -21.47
CA THR A 2 -17.14 -7.57 -20.33
C THR A 2 -16.06 -7.56 -19.25
N ARG A 3 -15.55 -6.38 -18.90
CA ARG A 3 -14.49 -6.20 -17.88
C ARG A 3 -15.01 -6.77 -16.55
N ARG A 4 -14.38 -7.82 -16.04
CA ARG A 4 -14.79 -8.48 -14.79
C ARG A 4 -14.61 -7.48 -13.64
N ARG A 5 -15.67 -7.19 -12.89
CA ARG A 5 -15.66 -6.28 -11.74
C ARG A 5 -14.72 -6.86 -10.67
N VAL A 6 -13.82 -6.05 -10.14
CA VAL A 6 -12.91 -6.46 -9.05
C VAL A 6 -13.66 -6.29 -7.74
N PHE A 7 -13.66 -7.33 -6.91
CA PHE A 7 -14.27 -7.33 -5.59
C PHE A 7 -13.53 -6.37 -4.67
N ASP A 8 -14.26 -5.48 -4.02
CA ASP A 8 -13.73 -4.50 -3.07
C ASP A 8 -14.06 -4.94 -1.62
N PRO A 9 -13.08 -5.41 -0.84
CA PRO A 9 -13.31 -5.83 0.54
C PRO A 9 -13.78 -4.68 1.45
N GLY A 10 -13.48 -3.42 1.11
CA GLY A 10 -13.95 -2.25 1.86
C GLY A 10 -15.46 -2.01 1.75
N THR A 11 -16.11 -2.61 0.74
CA THR A 11 -17.57 -2.50 0.55
C THR A 11 -18.36 -3.57 1.32
N VAL A 12 -17.67 -4.48 2.02
CA VAL A 12 -18.32 -5.52 2.83
C VAL A 12 -19.10 -4.85 3.97
N PRO A 13 -20.43 -5.01 4.02
CA PRO A 13 -21.24 -4.30 5.00
C PRO A 13 -20.96 -4.80 6.42
N ALA A 14 -21.05 -3.89 7.40
CA ALA A 14 -20.89 -4.22 8.81
C ALA A 14 -21.76 -5.41 9.24
N SER A 15 -22.98 -5.54 8.69
CA SER A 15 -23.90 -6.63 9.00
C SER A 15 -23.32 -8.02 8.69
N PHE A 16 -22.48 -8.17 7.67
CA PHE A 16 -21.81 -9.42 7.35
C PHE A 16 -20.92 -9.88 8.51
N TRP A 17 -20.12 -8.96 9.05
CA TRP A 17 -19.19 -9.22 10.15
C TRP A 17 -19.87 -9.58 11.48
N HIS A 18 -21.12 -9.16 11.67
CA HIS A 18 -21.90 -9.45 12.88
C HIS A 18 -22.67 -10.76 12.82
N ARG A 19 -22.67 -11.47 11.67
CA ARG A 19 -23.36 -12.76 11.57
C ARG A 19 -22.68 -13.81 12.45
N SER A 20 -23.49 -14.65 13.10
CA SER A 20 -23.00 -15.67 14.02
C SER A 20 -22.03 -16.65 13.36
N ASP A 21 -22.28 -17.03 12.11
CA ASP A 21 -21.42 -17.95 11.36
C ASP A 21 -20.08 -17.33 10.94
N VAL A 22 -20.03 -16.02 10.73
CA VAL A 22 -18.79 -15.28 10.46
C VAL A 22 -18.02 -15.05 11.76
N GLN A 23 -18.70 -14.64 12.84
CA GLN A 23 -18.10 -14.48 14.17
C GLN A 23 -17.48 -15.79 14.67
N GLU A 24 -18.17 -16.92 14.48
CA GLU A 24 -17.66 -18.25 14.83
C GLU A 24 -16.41 -18.60 14.01
N ALA A 25 -16.44 -18.38 12.69
CA ALA A 25 -15.28 -18.61 11.83
C ALA A 25 -14.06 -17.81 12.30
N LEU A 26 -14.25 -16.53 12.62
CA LEU A 26 -13.19 -15.65 13.11
C LEU A 26 -12.63 -16.13 14.46
N ALA A 27 -13.52 -16.44 15.42
CA ALA A 27 -13.14 -16.92 16.75
C ALA A 27 -12.35 -18.24 16.71
N ARG A 28 -12.73 -19.14 15.79
CA ARG A 28 -12.05 -20.44 15.60
C ARG A 28 -10.87 -20.36 14.65
N ARG A 29 -10.57 -19.16 14.13
CA ARG A 29 -9.56 -18.92 13.08
C ARG A 29 -9.75 -19.81 11.85
N ASP A 30 -11.00 -20.18 11.56
CA ASP A 30 -11.38 -21.01 10.41
C ASP A 30 -11.49 -20.15 9.15
N VAL A 31 -10.34 -19.96 8.51
CA VAL A 31 -10.19 -19.20 7.27
C VAL A 31 -10.96 -19.86 6.13
N ALA A 32 -11.08 -21.18 6.12
CA ALA A 32 -11.81 -21.90 5.09
C ALA A 32 -13.32 -21.58 5.17
N GLN A 33 -13.89 -21.56 6.38
CA GLN A 33 -15.27 -21.15 6.59
C GLN A 33 -15.49 -19.69 6.19
N LEU A 34 -14.60 -18.79 6.60
CA LEU A 34 -14.67 -17.38 6.22
C LEU A 34 -14.66 -17.20 4.69
N PHE A 35 -13.71 -17.83 3.99
CA PHE A 35 -13.61 -17.76 2.53
C PHE A 35 -14.83 -18.34 1.82
N ARG A 36 -15.41 -19.43 2.33
CA ARG A 36 -16.68 -19.96 1.80
C ARG A 36 -17.83 -18.96 1.94
N ARG A 37 -17.90 -18.21 3.05
CA ARG A 37 -18.92 -17.15 3.20
C ARG A 37 -18.72 -16.02 2.21
N TYR A 38 -17.48 -15.58 2.02
CA TYR A 38 -17.15 -14.58 0.98
C TYR A 38 -17.61 -15.01 -0.42
N LEU A 39 -17.29 -16.24 -0.81
CA LEU A 39 -17.65 -16.77 -2.13
C LEU A 39 -19.16 -17.01 -2.30
N ALA A 40 -19.89 -17.21 -1.20
CA ALA A 40 -21.34 -17.42 -1.23
C ALA A 40 -22.10 -16.10 -1.28
N ASP A 41 -21.65 -15.09 -0.52
CA ASP A 41 -22.41 -13.87 -0.28
C ASP A 41 -22.05 -12.74 -1.24
N PHE A 42 -20.87 -12.79 -1.87
CA PHE A 42 -20.40 -11.77 -2.80
C PHE A 42 -20.12 -12.37 -4.18
N ALA A 43 -21.07 -12.18 -5.11
CA ALA A 43 -21.02 -12.79 -6.45
C ALA A 43 -19.83 -12.34 -7.32
N ASP A 44 -19.28 -11.16 -7.02
CA ASP A 44 -18.09 -10.61 -7.66
C ASP A 44 -16.78 -11.03 -6.99
N CYS A 45 -16.84 -11.70 -5.84
CA CYS A 45 -15.70 -12.30 -5.15
C CYS A 45 -15.38 -13.70 -5.70
N THR A 46 -14.11 -13.93 -6.02
CA THR A 46 -13.61 -15.20 -6.58
C THR A 46 -12.42 -15.71 -5.78
N GLN A 47 -12.13 -17.02 -5.87
CA GLN A 47 -10.94 -17.59 -5.21
C GLN A 47 -9.64 -16.92 -5.65
N THR A 48 -9.55 -16.48 -6.91
CA THR A 48 -8.40 -15.73 -7.41
C THR A 48 -8.28 -14.37 -6.72
N GLN A 49 -9.39 -13.67 -6.49
CA GLN A 49 -9.38 -12.41 -5.76
C GLN A 49 -9.08 -12.61 -4.28
N LEU A 50 -9.63 -13.65 -3.63
CA LEU A 50 -9.27 -13.96 -2.24
C LEU A 50 -7.77 -14.31 -2.11
N ALA A 51 -7.23 -15.07 -3.05
CA ALA A 51 -5.80 -15.38 -3.10
C ALA A 51 -4.95 -14.11 -3.24
N LEU A 52 -5.35 -13.23 -4.16
CA LEU A 52 -4.68 -11.96 -4.40
C LEU A 52 -4.75 -11.03 -3.18
N LEU A 53 -5.96 -10.79 -2.65
CA LEU A 53 -6.22 -9.89 -1.54
C LEU A 53 -5.57 -10.37 -0.24
N THR A 54 -5.57 -11.67 0.02
CA THR A 54 -5.02 -12.22 1.27
C THR A 54 -3.58 -12.72 1.11
N GLU A 55 -2.98 -12.52 -0.06
CA GLU A 55 -1.58 -12.83 -0.34
C GLU A 55 -1.22 -14.33 -0.26
N HIS A 56 -2.17 -15.18 -0.65
CA HIS A 56 -2.02 -16.62 -0.71
C HIS A 56 -1.92 -17.11 -2.15
N ASP A 57 -1.32 -18.28 -2.34
CA ASP A 57 -1.41 -18.97 -3.61
C ASP A 57 -2.86 -19.37 -3.88
N ARG A 58 -3.28 -19.27 -5.15
CA ARG A 58 -4.63 -19.69 -5.54
C ARG A 58 -4.89 -21.16 -5.22
N SER A 59 -3.86 -22.01 -5.31
CA SER A 59 -3.93 -23.42 -4.91
C SER A 59 -4.25 -23.58 -3.42
N ASP A 60 -3.67 -22.74 -2.56
CA ASP A 60 -3.92 -22.75 -1.12
C ASP A 60 -5.36 -22.35 -0.79
N VAL A 61 -5.83 -21.26 -1.39
CA VAL A 61 -7.23 -20.82 -1.25
C VAL A 61 -8.20 -21.91 -1.73
N SER A 62 -7.92 -22.52 -2.88
CA SER A 62 -8.71 -23.64 -3.40
C SER A 62 -8.72 -24.83 -2.42
N ASN A 63 -7.57 -25.16 -1.83
CA ASN A 63 -7.45 -26.30 -0.90
C ASN A 63 -8.20 -26.05 0.42
N TRP A 64 -8.16 -24.83 0.95
CA TRP A 64 -8.98 -24.45 2.10
C TRP A 64 -10.47 -24.51 1.79
N VAL A 65 -10.90 -23.93 0.68
CA VAL A 65 -12.32 -23.90 0.30
C VAL A 65 -12.87 -25.32 0.10
N ARG A 66 -12.10 -26.21 -0.55
CA ARG A 66 -12.44 -27.63 -0.76
C ARG A 66 -12.30 -28.49 0.49
N GLY A 67 -11.68 -27.99 1.56
CA GLY A 67 -11.43 -28.74 2.79
C GLY A 67 -10.32 -29.79 2.67
N THR A 68 -9.51 -29.75 1.62
CA THR A 68 -8.33 -30.64 1.49
C THR A 68 -7.16 -30.17 2.34
N ARG A 69 -7.12 -28.88 2.71
CA ARG A 69 -6.21 -28.31 3.71
C ARG A 69 -7.02 -27.87 4.93
N HIS A 70 -6.47 -28.09 6.12
CA HIS A 70 -7.09 -27.65 7.37
C HIS A 70 -7.32 -26.13 7.35
N GLY A 71 -8.56 -25.71 7.64
CA GLY A 71 -8.99 -24.32 7.57
C GLY A 71 -8.63 -23.47 8.78
N GLN A 72 -8.40 -24.11 9.94
CA GLN A 72 -7.94 -23.37 11.12
C GLN A 72 -6.47 -23.01 10.96
N VAL A 73 -6.20 -21.71 10.98
CA VAL A 73 -4.86 -21.15 10.86
C VAL A 73 -4.40 -20.69 12.25
N SER A 74 -3.25 -21.17 12.70
CA SER A 74 -2.64 -20.77 13.96
C SER A 74 -1.57 -19.68 13.81
N ASP A 75 -0.98 -19.56 12.62
CA ASP A 75 0.09 -18.61 12.32
C ASP A 75 -0.45 -17.17 12.31
N ILE A 76 0.08 -16.33 13.19
CA ILE A 76 -0.37 -14.96 13.37
C ILE A 76 -0.13 -14.10 12.13
N ASN A 77 0.96 -14.33 11.38
CA ASN A 77 1.27 -13.58 10.17
C ASN A 77 0.29 -13.94 9.06
N VAL A 78 -0.11 -15.21 8.97
CA VAL A 78 -1.13 -15.65 8.02
C VAL A 78 -2.48 -15.00 8.35
N LEU A 79 -2.86 -14.98 9.63
CA LEU A 79 -4.10 -14.33 10.10
C LEU A 79 -4.08 -12.82 9.85
N THR A 80 -2.95 -12.14 10.09
CA THR A 80 -2.78 -10.71 9.82
C THR A 80 -2.99 -10.40 8.34
N ARG A 81 -2.35 -11.14 7.42
CA ARG A 81 -2.52 -10.93 5.97
C ARG A 81 -3.96 -11.14 5.51
N ILE A 82 -4.67 -12.09 6.10
CA ILE A 82 -6.10 -12.31 5.81
C ILE A 82 -6.92 -11.14 6.35
N ALA A 83 -6.64 -10.70 7.58
CA ALA A 83 -7.37 -9.61 8.22
C ALA A 83 -7.19 -8.28 7.50
N GLU A 84 -5.98 -7.99 7.04
CA GLU A 84 -5.68 -6.81 6.21
C GLU A 84 -6.23 -6.96 4.80
N GLY A 85 -6.05 -8.14 4.21
CA GLY A 85 -6.52 -8.49 2.87
C GLY A 85 -8.01 -8.27 2.66
N LEU A 86 -8.79 -8.60 3.68
CA LEU A 86 -10.25 -8.54 3.66
C LEU A 86 -10.82 -7.34 4.40
N CYS A 87 -9.98 -6.40 4.83
CA CYS A 87 -10.38 -5.23 5.63
C CYS A 87 -11.26 -5.63 6.85
N ILE A 88 -10.84 -6.66 7.58
CA ILE A 88 -11.58 -7.16 8.74
C ILE A 88 -11.62 -6.07 9.82
N PRO A 89 -12.82 -5.68 10.30
CA PRO A 89 -12.96 -4.68 11.35
C PRO A 89 -12.39 -5.15 12.69
N ASP A 90 -12.09 -4.21 13.59
CA ASP A 90 -11.39 -4.48 14.85
C ASP A 90 -12.06 -5.55 15.72
N ASN A 91 -13.38 -5.57 15.80
CA ASN A 91 -14.10 -6.62 16.49
C ASN A 91 -13.82 -8.02 15.91
N GLY A 92 -13.71 -8.13 14.58
CA GLY A 92 -13.32 -9.36 13.90
C GLY A 92 -11.85 -9.72 14.11
N ARG A 93 -10.95 -8.72 14.12
CA ARG A 93 -9.51 -8.92 14.41
C ARG A 93 -9.31 -9.48 15.81
N ILE A 94 -10.00 -8.90 16.81
CA ILE A 94 -9.96 -9.35 18.20
C ILE A 94 -10.42 -10.81 18.32
N LEU A 95 -11.49 -11.21 17.62
CA LEU A 95 -11.96 -12.61 17.62
C LEU A 95 -10.91 -13.58 17.08
N MET A 96 -10.15 -13.18 16.06
CA MET A 96 -9.03 -13.98 15.55
C MET A 96 -7.83 -14.00 16.50
N GLY A 97 -7.85 -13.22 17.58
CA GLY A 97 -6.72 -13.01 18.49
C GLY A 97 -5.64 -12.10 17.90
N LEU A 98 -6.03 -11.19 17.01
CA LEU A 98 -5.20 -10.12 16.48
C LEU A 98 -5.45 -8.82 17.24
N ALA A 99 -4.46 -7.95 17.26
CA ALA A 99 -4.65 -6.58 17.73
C ALA A 99 -5.58 -5.80 16.77
N PRO A 100 -6.35 -4.82 17.27
CA PRO A 100 -7.03 -3.82 16.45
C PRO A 100 -6.10 -3.22 15.40
N ALA A 101 -6.64 -2.82 14.24
CA ALA A 101 -5.85 -2.27 13.14
C ALA A 101 -5.03 -1.05 13.59
N ASP A 102 -5.62 -0.21 14.44
CA ASP A 102 -4.96 0.98 15.01
C ASP A 102 -3.99 0.65 16.16
N ALA A 103 -4.20 -0.48 16.84
CA ALA A 103 -3.33 -0.92 17.93
C ALA A 103 -1.99 -1.48 17.41
N LEU A 104 -1.92 -1.98 16.18
CA LEU A 104 -0.64 -2.35 15.53
C LEU A 104 0.24 -1.13 15.23
N VAL A 105 -0.37 0.04 15.02
CA VAL A 105 0.35 1.32 14.92
C VAL A 105 0.86 1.75 16.31
N SER A 106 0.13 1.40 17.38
CA SER A 106 0.47 1.72 18.77
C SER A 106 1.45 0.74 19.43
N SER A 107 1.48 -0.55 19.06
CA SER A 107 2.34 -1.55 19.73
C SER A 107 3.82 -1.42 19.36
N VAL A 108 4.13 -0.83 18.21
CA VAL A 108 5.49 -0.34 17.86
C VAL A 108 5.93 0.82 18.78
N ARG A 109 4.96 1.49 19.42
CA ARG A 109 5.15 2.60 20.37
C ARG A 109 5.39 2.08 21.80
N ASP A 110 4.64 1.05 22.23
CA ASP A 110 4.65 0.54 23.62
C ASP A 110 5.89 -0.26 24.00
N GLU A 111 6.53 -0.99 23.08
CA GLU A 111 7.80 -1.68 23.39
C GLU A 111 8.91 -0.72 23.85
N ARG A 112 8.80 0.58 23.51
CA ARG A 112 9.74 1.64 23.92
C ARG A 112 9.33 2.37 25.20
N GLU A 113 8.07 2.32 25.61
CA GLU A 113 7.63 2.89 26.90
C GLU A 113 7.90 1.92 28.07
N LEU A 114 7.79 0.60 27.85
CA LEU A 114 8.22 -0.40 28.83
C LEU A 114 9.74 -0.40 29.06
N ALA A 115 10.52 0.05 28.07
CA ALA A 115 11.97 0.22 28.19
C ALA A 115 12.40 1.52 28.90
N ARG A 116 11.47 2.41 29.23
CA ARG A 116 11.71 3.66 29.98
C ARG A 116 10.76 3.74 31.17
N GLY A 117 11.08 2.99 32.22
CA GLY A 117 10.41 3.16 33.51
C GLY A 117 10.54 4.58 34.04
N GLY A 118 9.41 5.17 34.44
CA GLY A 118 9.36 6.47 35.13
C GLY A 118 7.96 7.09 35.11
N GLU A 119 7.13 6.67 36.06
CA GLU A 119 5.95 7.34 36.62
C GLU A 119 4.83 7.83 35.67
N VAL A 120 3.72 7.08 35.74
CA VAL A 120 2.42 7.40 35.15
C VAL A 120 1.86 8.67 35.79
N THR A 121 1.71 9.74 35.00
CA THR A 121 0.78 10.83 35.33
C THR A 121 -0.41 10.82 34.38
N GLU A 122 -1.59 10.73 34.97
CA GLU A 122 -2.91 10.43 34.39
C GLU A 122 -3.51 11.53 33.48
N GLN A 123 -2.70 12.43 32.92
CA GLN A 123 -3.17 13.64 32.23
C GLN A 123 -2.93 13.70 30.71
N VAL A 124 -2.40 12.64 30.08
CA VAL A 124 -2.11 12.64 28.63
C VAL A 124 -3.26 12.06 27.76
N ARG A 125 -4.34 11.56 28.38
CA ARG A 125 -5.48 10.95 27.66
C ARG A 125 -6.35 11.89 26.81
N GLN A 126 -5.99 13.18 26.66
CA GLN A 126 -6.86 14.16 25.99
C GLN A 126 -6.21 14.98 24.85
N ARG A 127 -5.09 14.54 24.27
CA ARG A 127 -4.45 15.32 23.18
C ARG A 127 -3.94 14.53 21.96
N VAL A 128 -4.46 13.33 21.67
CA VAL A 128 -3.94 12.51 20.54
C VAL A 128 -4.96 12.24 19.42
N ASP A 129 -6.20 12.73 19.50
CA ASP A 129 -7.23 12.45 18.47
C ASP A 129 -7.32 13.48 17.32
N GLY A 130 -6.35 14.38 17.17
CA GLY A 130 -6.52 15.56 16.28
C GLY A 130 -5.55 15.74 15.11
N SER A 131 -4.40 15.04 15.05
CA SER A 131 -3.34 15.41 14.10
C SER A 131 -2.92 14.34 13.08
N ASP A 132 -3.35 13.08 13.22
CA ASP A 132 -2.91 12.00 12.33
C ASP A 132 -3.87 11.69 11.16
N SER A 133 -5.07 12.29 11.12
CA SER A 133 -6.00 12.11 10.00
C SER A 133 -5.72 13.02 8.79
N ALA A 134 -4.71 13.91 8.87
CA ALA A 134 -4.43 14.92 7.85
C ALA A 134 -3.14 14.65 7.05
N SER A 135 -2.36 13.62 7.40
CA SER A 135 -1.11 13.33 6.72
C SER A 135 -1.37 12.53 5.44
N THR A 136 -1.06 13.14 4.30
CA THR A 136 -1.21 12.53 2.98
C THR A 136 -0.52 11.16 2.90
N ARG A 137 -1.27 10.13 2.47
CA ARG A 137 -0.76 8.75 2.38
C ARG A 137 -0.43 8.38 0.94
N ILE A 138 0.80 7.91 0.72
CA ILE A 138 1.27 7.42 -0.59
C ILE A 138 1.62 5.93 -0.54
N ALA A 139 1.42 5.24 -1.65
CA ALA A 139 1.92 3.89 -1.87
C ALA A 139 3.13 3.93 -2.81
N ILE A 140 4.21 3.22 -2.47
CA ILE A 140 5.36 3.04 -3.35
C ILE A 140 5.43 1.58 -3.78
N CYS A 141 5.00 1.34 -5.02
CA CYS A 141 5.04 0.04 -5.68
C CYS A 141 6.23 -0.02 -6.63
N GLY A 142 7.04 -1.07 -6.57
CA GLY A 142 8.20 -1.16 -7.44
C GLY A 142 9.15 -2.28 -7.10
N SER A 143 9.86 -2.78 -8.12
CA SER A 143 10.95 -3.74 -7.93
C SER A 143 12.00 -3.61 -9.02
N ARG A 144 13.20 -4.11 -8.74
CA ARG A 144 14.26 -4.24 -9.73
C ARG A 144 14.02 -5.53 -10.51
N ALA A 145 13.62 -5.41 -11.76
CA ALA A 145 13.29 -6.53 -12.65
C ALA A 145 14.01 -6.38 -14.00
N PRO A 146 14.08 -7.43 -14.83
CA PRO A 146 14.60 -7.31 -16.19
C PRO A 146 13.87 -6.19 -16.96
N GLY A 147 14.64 -5.35 -17.67
CA GLY A 147 14.10 -4.19 -18.39
C GLY A 147 13.80 -2.97 -17.52
N THR A 148 14.34 -2.93 -16.29
CA THR A 148 14.34 -1.75 -15.43
C THR A 148 15.72 -1.10 -15.35
N SER A 149 15.78 0.20 -15.09
CA SER A 149 17.03 0.96 -14.99
C SER A 149 17.43 1.21 -13.53
N SER A 150 18.43 0.48 -13.04
CA SER A 150 18.92 0.63 -11.66
C SER A 150 19.37 2.05 -11.34
N ALA A 151 20.07 2.73 -12.25
CA ALA A 151 20.55 4.09 -12.03
C ALA A 151 19.40 5.09 -11.80
N VAL A 152 18.31 4.96 -12.55
CA VAL A 152 17.12 5.81 -12.40
C VAL A 152 16.37 5.44 -11.13
N ILE A 153 16.26 4.15 -10.78
CA ILE A 153 15.66 3.69 -9.53
C ILE A 153 16.44 4.24 -8.33
N ASP A 154 17.77 4.20 -8.34
CA ASP A 154 18.62 4.72 -7.26
C ASP A 154 18.40 6.22 -7.06
N ALA A 155 18.32 6.99 -8.16
CA ALA A 155 18.02 8.42 -8.10
C ALA A 155 16.59 8.69 -7.59
N ALA A 156 15.62 7.87 -8.00
CA ALA A 156 14.25 7.96 -7.51
C ALA A 156 14.16 7.67 -6.01
N VAL A 157 14.86 6.64 -5.52
CA VAL A 157 14.92 6.28 -4.10
C VAL A 157 15.42 7.45 -3.26
N ARG A 158 16.53 8.09 -3.66
CA ARG A 158 17.09 9.26 -2.94
C ARG A 158 16.11 10.44 -2.93
N SER A 159 15.51 10.72 -4.08
CA SER A 159 14.63 11.89 -4.24
C SER A 159 13.31 11.70 -3.48
N LEU A 160 12.74 10.49 -3.53
CA LEU A 160 11.55 10.12 -2.77
C LEU A 160 11.80 10.11 -1.25
N ALA A 161 12.96 9.62 -0.81
CA ALA A 161 13.33 9.67 0.60
C ALA A 161 13.34 11.10 1.15
N ARG A 162 13.87 12.06 0.37
CA ARG A 162 13.82 13.49 0.72
C ARG A 162 12.39 14.00 0.83
N LEU A 163 11.54 13.71 -0.17
CA LEU A 163 10.14 14.13 -0.17
C LEU A 163 9.40 13.61 1.06
N VAL A 164 9.47 12.30 1.31
CA VAL A 164 8.82 11.65 2.45
C VAL A 164 9.25 12.29 3.76
N MET A 165 10.54 12.61 3.91
CA MET A 165 11.06 13.25 5.12
C MET A 165 10.60 14.71 5.29
N VAL A 166 10.66 15.50 4.23
CA VAL A 166 10.30 16.92 4.27
C VAL A 166 8.81 17.10 4.51
N ARG A 167 7.98 16.30 3.83
CA ARG A 167 6.52 16.37 3.87
C ARG A 167 5.87 15.48 4.92
N ARG A 168 6.66 14.65 5.62
CA ARG A 168 6.19 13.69 6.61
C ARG A 168 5.08 12.78 6.09
N LEU A 169 5.22 12.35 4.83
CA LEU A 169 4.22 11.50 4.17
C LEU A 169 4.14 10.14 4.86
N LEU A 170 2.93 9.61 4.95
CA LEU A 170 2.73 8.22 5.35
C LEU A 170 2.98 7.32 4.13
N VAL A 171 3.91 6.37 4.25
CA VAL A 171 4.32 5.51 3.14
C VAL A 171 3.85 4.09 3.36
N ASN A 172 2.97 3.63 2.48
CA ASN A 172 2.70 2.21 2.30
C ASN A 172 3.75 1.63 1.35
N HIS A 173 4.37 0.52 1.73
CA HIS A 173 5.23 -0.25 0.84
C HIS A 173 5.11 -1.75 1.09
N GLY A 174 5.38 -2.55 0.05
CA GLY A 174 5.54 -4.00 0.21
C GLY A 174 6.82 -4.35 1.00
N PRO A 175 6.91 -5.57 1.54
CA PRO A 175 8.08 -6.01 2.32
C PRO A 175 9.37 -6.14 1.48
N VAL A 176 9.24 -6.17 0.15
CA VAL A 176 10.35 -6.28 -0.79
C VAL A 176 10.11 -5.29 -1.93
N GLY A 177 11.17 -4.63 -2.39
CA GLY A 177 11.13 -3.74 -3.55
C GLY A 177 11.51 -2.30 -3.24
N VAL A 178 11.16 -1.39 -4.15
CA VAL A 178 11.63 0.00 -4.10
C VAL A 178 11.12 0.75 -2.87
N GLY A 179 9.89 0.48 -2.42
CA GLY A 179 9.33 1.16 -1.26
C GLY A 179 10.13 0.92 0.03
N ILE A 180 10.56 -0.33 0.29
CA ILE A 180 11.43 -0.60 1.45
C ILE A 180 12.84 0.01 1.25
N GLU A 181 13.34 0.10 0.01
CA GLU A 181 14.60 0.80 -0.27
C GLU A 181 14.53 2.30 0.09
N VAL A 182 13.39 2.96 -0.17
CA VAL A 182 13.17 4.36 0.25
C VAL A 182 13.22 4.50 1.76
N ILE A 183 12.53 3.62 2.50
CA ILE A 183 12.51 3.65 3.96
C ILE A 183 13.88 3.37 4.56
N THR A 184 14.59 2.37 4.02
CA THR A 184 15.96 2.06 4.45
C THR A 184 16.90 3.23 4.15
N HIS A 185 16.77 3.88 2.99
CA HIS A 185 17.58 5.06 2.66
C HIS A 185 17.36 6.20 3.66
N ILE A 186 16.11 6.42 4.10
CA ILE A 186 15.78 7.39 5.15
C ILE A 186 16.50 7.04 6.46
N ALA A 187 16.40 5.79 6.90
CA ALA A 187 16.99 5.32 8.15
C ALA A 187 18.52 5.49 8.16
N ASP A 188 19.18 5.13 7.06
CA ASP A 188 20.63 5.14 6.93
C ASP A 188 21.22 6.56 6.82
N HIS A 189 20.55 7.46 6.11
CA HIS A 189 21.15 8.75 5.71
C HIS A 189 20.65 9.94 6.51
N TYR A 190 19.42 9.88 7.05
CA TYR A 190 18.81 11.03 7.70
C TYR A 190 18.77 10.90 9.22
N GLN A 191 19.01 9.69 9.77
CA GLN A 191 19.02 9.34 11.20
C GLN A 191 18.12 10.27 12.05
N PRO A 192 16.82 10.39 11.71
CA PRO A 192 16.02 11.44 12.30
C PRO A 192 15.87 11.22 13.81
N PRO A 193 16.17 12.22 14.65
CA PRO A 193 16.03 12.09 16.10
C PRO A 193 14.55 11.83 16.43
N GLY A 194 14.25 10.58 16.81
CA GLY A 194 12.88 10.11 16.96
C GLY A 194 12.23 9.84 15.60
N LEU A 195 12.27 8.59 15.14
CA LEU A 195 11.58 8.03 13.97
C LEU A 195 10.04 8.13 14.13
N ARG A 196 9.52 9.36 14.17
CA ARG A 196 8.10 9.75 14.19
C ARG A 196 7.68 10.41 12.87
N GLY A 197 8.63 10.75 11.98
CA GLY A 197 8.36 11.54 10.76
C GLY A 197 8.16 10.73 9.47
N ALA A 198 8.57 9.46 9.45
CA ALA A 198 8.29 8.54 8.37
C ALA A 198 7.73 7.25 9.00
N VAL A 199 6.41 7.20 9.19
CA VAL A 199 5.75 5.96 9.58
C VAL A 199 5.69 5.10 8.33
N ALA A 200 6.72 4.26 8.17
CA ALA A 200 6.69 3.15 7.25
C ALA A 200 5.76 2.09 7.85
N ILE A 201 4.63 1.84 7.21
CA ILE A 201 3.79 0.72 7.63
C ILE A 201 4.42 -0.56 7.05
N PHE A 202 5.27 -1.19 7.86
CA PHE A 202 5.99 -2.40 7.49
C PHE A 202 5.02 -3.57 7.23
N GLY A 203 5.10 -4.17 6.03
CA GLY A 203 4.55 -5.50 5.77
C GLY A 203 3.16 -5.58 5.14
N ARG A 204 2.55 -4.47 4.69
CA ARG A 204 1.25 -4.53 3.98
C ARG A 204 1.47 -4.85 2.50
N ARG A 205 1.01 -6.01 1.99
CA ARG A 205 0.97 -6.28 0.54
C ARG A 205 -0.34 -5.78 -0.10
N ASN A 206 -1.23 -5.16 0.69
CA ASN A 206 -2.26 -4.23 0.23
C ASN A 206 -1.79 -2.77 0.33
N VAL A 207 -0.66 -2.50 -0.32
CA VAL A 207 0.03 -1.19 -0.33
C VAL A 207 -0.90 -0.04 -0.75
N ILE A 208 -1.91 -0.35 -1.56
CA ILE A 208 -2.69 0.60 -2.35
C ILE A 208 -3.98 1.09 -1.66
N LEU A 209 -4.53 0.31 -0.71
CA LEU A 209 -5.90 0.51 -0.21
C LEU A 209 -6.12 1.93 0.34
N ASP A 210 -5.25 2.35 1.24
CA ASP A 210 -5.42 3.60 1.97
C ASP A 210 -4.61 4.76 1.37
N ALA A 211 -3.95 4.53 0.22
CA ALA A 211 -3.13 5.54 -0.43
C ALA A 211 -3.98 6.46 -1.32
N GLU A 212 -3.69 7.75 -1.28
CA GLU A 212 -4.23 8.76 -2.17
C GLU A 212 -3.49 8.72 -3.51
N TYR A 213 -2.18 8.58 -3.45
CA TYR A 213 -1.28 8.48 -4.60
C TYR A 213 -0.55 7.14 -4.63
N VAL A 214 -0.49 6.51 -5.79
CA VAL A 214 0.25 5.26 -6.02
C VAL A 214 1.41 5.55 -6.97
N LEU A 215 2.62 5.50 -6.44
CA LEU A 215 3.85 5.68 -7.20
C LEU A 215 4.29 4.33 -7.75
N VAL A 216 4.61 4.25 -9.04
CA VAL A 216 5.07 3.02 -9.68
C VAL A 216 6.49 3.22 -10.20
N ILE A 217 7.45 2.51 -9.60
CA ILE A 217 8.89 2.65 -9.85
C ILE A 217 9.48 1.30 -10.30
N GLY A 218 9.87 1.19 -11.57
CA GLY A 218 10.37 -0.03 -12.18
C GLY A 218 9.32 -1.13 -12.23
N GLY A 219 9.69 -2.33 -11.80
CA GLY A 219 8.76 -3.40 -11.47
C GLY A 219 8.64 -4.52 -12.50
N GLY A 220 8.52 -5.75 -12.00
CA GLY A 220 8.12 -6.94 -12.75
C GLY A 220 6.62 -7.27 -12.59
N SER A 221 6.23 -8.53 -12.85
CA SER A 221 4.82 -8.97 -12.83
C SER A 221 4.07 -8.66 -11.53
N GLY A 222 4.72 -8.74 -10.37
CA GLY A 222 4.11 -8.36 -9.09
C GLY A 222 3.74 -6.88 -9.01
N THR A 223 4.65 -5.99 -9.41
CA THR A 223 4.38 -4.55 -9.48
C THR A 223 3.30 -4.22 -10.51
N GLN A 224 3.27 -4.94 -11.64
CA GLN A 224 2.19 -4.78 -12.61
C GLN A 224 0.83 -5.16 -12.01
N ALA A 225 0.76 -6.28 -11.28
CA ALA A 225 -0.48 -6.71 -10.62
C ALA A 225 -0.96 -5.67 -9.59
N GLU A 226 -0.04 -5.11 -8.79
CA GLU A 226 -0.32 -4.00 -7.87
C GLU A 226 -0.87 -2.77 -8.63
N ALA A 227 -0.20 -2.34 -9.70
CA ALA A 227 -0.65 -1.21 -10.49
C ALA A 227 -2.03 -1.45 -11.14
N ASP A 228 -2.31 -2.66 -11.62
CA ASP A 228 -3.60 -3.02 -12.20
C ASP A 228 -4.73 -2.94 -11.15
N ILE A 229 -4.46 -3.37 -9.92
CA ILE A 229 -5.39 -3.21 -8.79
C ILE A 229 -5.64 -1.72 -8.53
N ALA A 230 -4.59 -0.91 -8.43
CA ALA A 230 -4.71 0.54 -8.24
C ALA A 230 -5.55 1.20 -9.33
N VAL A 231 -5.35 0.82 -10.61
CA VAL A 231 -6.15 1.31 -11.73
C VAL A 231 -7.61 0.90 -11.57
N SER A 232 -7.86 -0.36 -11.19
CA SER A 232 -9.21 -0.90 -11.04
C SER A 232 -10.01 -0.21 -9.91
N MET A 233 -9.30 0.22 -8.86
CA MET A 233 -9.83 0.99 -7.74
C MET A 233 -9.95 2.49 -8.04
N GLY A 234 -9.53 2.94 -9.23
CA GLY A 234 -9.59 4.36 -9.59
C GLY A 234 -8.61 5.25 -8.83
N LYS A 235 -7.51 4.69 -8.32
CA LYS A 235 -6.47 5.45 -7.61
C LYS A 235 -5.72 6.39 -8.55
N ARG A 236 -5.15 7.47 -7.98
CA ARG A 236 -4.27 8.41 -8.70
C ARG A 236 -2.88 7.79 -8.83
N ILE A 237 -2.54 7.33 -10.03
CA ILE A 237 -1.27 6.61 -10.28
C ILE A 237 -0.25 7.51 -10.95
N LEU A 238 0.96 7.51 -10.42
CA LEU A 238 2.11 8.29 -10.89
C LEU A 238 3.25 7.33 -11.25
N PRO A 239 3.32 6.88 -12.51
CA PRO A 239 4.39 6.00 -12.98
C PRO A 239 5.64 6.80 -13.36
N LEU A 240 6.81 6.42 -12.84
CA LEU A 240 8.10 6.96 -13.28
C LEU A 240 8.61 6.16 -14.49
N GLY A 241 8.11 6.45 -15.68
CA GLY A 241 8.35 5.62 -16.88
C GLY A 241 9.82 5.36 -17.25
N ALA A 242 10.75 6.27 -16.94
CA ALA A 242 12.18 6.11 -17.19
C ALA A 242 12.82 4.95 -16.40
N THR A 243 12.18 4.51 -15.32
CA THR A 243 12.64 3.34 -14.54
C THR A 243 12.39 2.02 -15.26
N GLY A 244 11.62 1.99 -16.36
CA GLY A 244 11.38 0.81 -17.18
C GLY A 244 10.32 -0.14 -16.59
N GLY A 245 10.30 -1.38 -17.05
CA GLY A 245 9.41 -2.44 -16.58
C GLY A 245 7.92 -2.04 -16.52
N SER A 246 7.28 -2.37 -15.39
CA SER A 246 5.86 -2.11 -15.14
C SER A 246 5.53 -0.63 -15.12
N ALA A 247 6.40 0.22 -14.55
CA ALA A 247 6.22 1.68 -14.55
C ALA A 247 6.05 2.23 -15.98
N ARG A 248 6.87 1.76 -16.93
CA ARG A 248 6.74 2.16 -18.34
C ARG A 248 5.44 1.67 -18.98
N ALA A 249 5.02 0.44 -18.70
CA ALA A 249 3.76 -0.11 -19.21
C ALA A 249 2.55 0.66 -18.67
N VAL A 250 2.53 0.93 -17.36
CA VAL A 250 1.49 1.70 -16.66
C VAL A 250 1.43 3.13 -17.18
N TYR A 251 2.57 3.78 -17.41
CA TYR A 251 2.62 5.11 -18.06
C TYR A 251 1.95 5.08 -19.44
N GLN A 252 2.35 4.15 -20.32
CA GLN A 252 1.78 4.04 -21.66
C GLN A 252 0.27 3.81 -21.64
N GLN A 253 -0.22 3.01 -20.68
CA GLN A 253 -1.64 2.78 -20.49
C GLN A 253 -2.37 4.02 -19.95
N ALA A 254 -1.80 4.71 -18.95
CA ALA A 254 -2.37 5.91 -18.35
C ALA A 254 -2.54 7.03 -19.37
N MET A 255 -1.55 7.23 -20.26
CA MET A 255 -1.61 8.25 -21.32
C MET A 255 -2.62 7.92 -22.43
N ARG A 256 -2.94 6.63 -22.66
CA ARG A 256 -3.98 6.21 -23.61
C ARG A 256 -5.39 6.27 -23.01
N SER A 257 -5.50 6.23 -21.69
CA SER A 257 -6.78 6.18 -20.97
C SER A 257 -7.16 7.55 -20.45
N GLN A 258 -8.15 8.19 -21.08
CA GLN A 258 -8.66 9.49 -20.64
C GLN A 258 -9.24 9.44 -19.22
N ARG A 259 -9.79 8.29 -18.79
CA ARG A 259 -10.29 8.10 -17.43
C ARG A 259 -9.17 8.09 -16.38
N SER A 260 -8.04 7.46 -16.70
CA SER A 260 -6.91 7.32 -15.78
C SER A 260 -6.09 8.61 -15.62
N SER A 261 -6.18 9.51 -16.62
CA SER A 261 -5.46 10.78 -16.66
C SER A 261 -6.37 12.02 -16.47
N ALA A 262 -7.68 11.83 -16.26
CA ALA A 262 -8.66 12.91 -16.12
C ALA A 262 -8.35 13.86 -14.96
N TRP A 263 -7.81 13.32 -13.86
CA TRP A 263 -7.43 14.09 -12.67
C TRP A 263 -6.11 14.85 -12.83
N MET A 264 -5.29 14.49 -13.82
CA MET A 264 -3.97 15.10 -14.02
C MET A 264 -4.11 16.44 -14.73
N SER A 265 -3.45 17.46 -14.21
CA SER A 265 -3.25 18.72 -14.92
C SER A 265 -2.40 18.51 -16.19
N ARG A 266 -2.38 19.50 -17.10
CA ARG A 266 -1.50 19.45 -18.28
C ARG A 266 -0.01 19.42 -17.86
N ASP A 267 0.37 20.21 -16.86
CA ASP A 267 1.74 20.27 -16.31
C ASP A 267 2.19 18.90 -15.76
N THR A 268 1.28 18.22 -15.03
CA THR A 268 1.52 16.87 -14.52
C THR A 268 1.75 15.87 -15.66
N ARG A 269 0.92 15.91 -16.71
CA ARG A 269 1.08 15.00 -17.86
C ARG A 269 2.37 15.27 -18.62
N ASP A 270 2.68 16.53 -18.90
CA ASP A 270 3.88 16.93 -19.63
C ASP A 270 5.15 16.51 -18.85
N THR A 271 5.14 16.61 -17.52
CA THR A 271 6.24 16.12 -16.68
C THR A 271 6.34 14.59 -16.69
N LEU A 272 5.23 13.85 -16.55
CA LEU A 272 5.26 12.39 -16.67
C LEU A 272 5.77 11.92 -18.03
N THR A 273 5.45 12.63 -19.11
CA THR A 273 5.98 12.36 -20.45
C THR A 273 7.49 12.56 -20.52
N ARG A 274 8.01 13.70 -20.04
CA ARG A 274 9.46 13.91 -19.94
C ARG A 274 10.13 12.81 -19.11
N CYS A 275 9.51 12.44 -17.98
CA CYS A 275 9.96 11.38 -17.10
C CYS A 275 9.88 9.96 -17.68
N ALA A 276 9.21 9.74 -18.82
CA ALA A 276 9.12 8.43 -19.47
C ALA A 276 10.13 8.23 -20.61
N GLU A 277 10.59 9.33 -21.22
CA GLU A 277 11.36 9.34 -22.47
C GLU A 277 12.88 9.35 -22.28
N ILE A 278 13.37 9.33 -21.04
CA ILE A 278 14.82 9.32 -20.78
C ILE A 278 15.50 8.08 -21.38
N SER A 279 16.65 8.33 -22.02
CA SER A 279 17.53 7.28 -22.52
C SER A 279 18.25 6.59 -21.37
N GLU A 280 18.43 5.26 -21.47
CA GLU A 280 19.22 4.47 -20.52
C GLU A 280 20.70 4.93 -20.43
N ARG A 281 21.17 5.73 -21.39
CA ARG A 281 22.52 6.34 -21.42
C ARG A 281 22.56 7.80 -20.97
N ALA A 282 21.48 8.30 -20.37
CA ALA A 282 21.46 9.67 -19.87
C ALA A 282 22.56 9.89 -18.83
N ALA A 283 23.14 11.09 -18.82
CA ALA A 283 24.15 11.47 -17.85
C ALA A 283 23.54 11.46 -16.42
N PRO A 284 24.33 11.19 -15.37
CA PRO A 284 23.84 11.15 -13.99
C PRO A 284 23.06 12.41 -13.57
N ASP A 285 23.54 13.60 -13.96
CA ASP A 285 22.88 14.88 -13.65
C ASP A 285 21.50 14.98 -14.32
N THR A 286 21.37 14.47 -15.55
CA THR A 286 20.09 14.42 -16.27
C THR A 286 19.12 13.46 -15.59
N ILE A 287 19.60 12.31 -15.12
CA ILE A 287 18.78 11.34 -14.37
C ILE A 287 18.30 11.98 -13.06
N GLN A 288 19.19 12.65 -12.33
CA GLN A 288 18.87 13.28 -11.06
C GLN A 288 17.84 14.41 -11.23
N GLN A 289 18.06 15.32 -12.20
CA GLN A 289 17.10 16.39 -12.51
C GLN A 289 15.72 15.82 -12.85
N LEU A 290 15.66 14.73 -13.61
CA LEU A 290 14.39 14.10 -13.97
C LEU A 290 13.67 13.49 -12.77
N THR A 291 14.41 12.84 -11.86
CA THR A 291 13.80 12.31 -10.63
C THR A 291 13.35 13.41 -9.68
N ASP A 292 14.06 14.54 -9.67
CA ASP A 292 13.67 15.72 -8.89
C ASP A 292 12.41 16.38 -9.48
N ASP A 293 12.32 16.53 -10.81
CA ASP A 293 11.11 17.02 -11.51
C ASP A 293 9.89 16.13 -11.22
N PHE A 294 10.08 14.81 -11.21
CA PHE A 294 9.02 13.85 -10.86
C PHE A 294 8.56 14.02 -9.40
N VAL A 295 9.50 14.12 -8.46
CA VAL A 295 9.21 14.30 -7.04
C VAL A 295 8.53 15.64 -6.77
N TYR A 296 8.99 16.71 -7.41
CA TYR A 296 8.39 18.03 -7.32
C TYR A 296 6.94 18.04 -7.85
N THR A 297 6.64 17.23 -8.86
CA THR A 297 5.26 17.05 -9.33
C THR A 297 4.38 16.39 -8.28
N ILE A 298 4.90 15.39 -7.55
CA ILE A 298 4.18 14.78 -6.43
C ILE A 298 3.93 15.81 -5.33
N GLU A 299 4.96 16.57 -4.97
CA GLU A 299 4.87 17.62 -3.95
C GLU A 299 3.75 18.64 -4.26
N LYS A 300 3.72 19.17 -5.49
CA LYS A 300 2.65 20.07 -5.95
C LYS A 300 1.25 19.46 -5.85
N LEU A 301 1.12 18.17 -6.16
CA LEU A 301 -0.18 17.47 -6.09
C LEU A 301 -0.65 17.32 -4.65
N VAL A 302 0.27 16.98 -3.74
CA VAL A 302 0.00 16.92 -2.30
C VAL A 302 -0.39 18.31 -1.77
N ASP A 303 0.34 19.37 -2.15
CA ASP A 303 -0.01 20.75 -1.78
C ASP A 303 -1.41 21.17 -2.24
N ALA A 304 -1.76 20.81 -3.46
CA ALA A 304 -3.06 21.17 -4.03
C ALA A 304 -4.21 20.52 -3.27
N ASP A 305 -4.08 19.24 -2.89
CA ASP A 305 -5.12 18.54 -2.13
C ASP A 305 -5.16 19.00 -0.65
N GLU A 306 -4.02 19.29 -0.02
CA GLU A 306 -3.96 19.80 1.36
C GLU A 306 -4.55 21.23 1.46
N GLY A 307 -4.39 22.05 0.41
CA GLY A 307 -4.95 23.40 0.34
C GLY A 307 -6.47 23.48 0.15
N ASP A 308 -7.10 22.44 -0.42
CA ASP A 308 -8.56 22.34 -0.58
C ASP A 308 -9.28 21.93 0.72
N HIS A 309 -8.52 21.54 1.76
CA HIS A 309 -9.03 21.12 3.07
C HIS A 309 -8.88 22.18 4.18
N ALA A 310 -8.38 23.38 3.87
CA ALA A 310 -8.22 24.52 4.78
C ALA A 310 -9.33 25.57 4.61
#